data_AF-A0A0B6YC08-F1
#
_entry.id   AF-A0A0B6YC08-F1
#
_cell.length_a   1.000
_cell.length_b   1.000
_cell.length_c   1.000
_cell.angle_alpha   90.00
_cell.angle_beta   90.00
_cell.angle_gamma   90.00
#
_symmetry.space_group_name_H-M   'P 1'
#
loop_
_entity.id
_entity.type
_entity.pdbx_description
1 polymer ?
#
loop_
_entity_poly.entity_id
_entity_poly.type
_entity_poly.pdbx_seq_one_letter_code
_entity_poly.pdbx_strand_id
1 'polypeptide(L)'
;VEQLIRSAVDRPSYTVEVFLMDKTSKNLILTSGFKTTVQQLNEQMMKEFNLPKNYSDIFTLWIGSKSLELQLKLEYEVVKALQQYNT
;
A
#
# COMPACT_ATOMS: atom_id res chain seq x y z
N VAL A 1 29.33 10.11 1.69
CA VAL A 1 28.29 9.28 1.00
C VAL A 1 28.00 8.00 1.77
N GLU A 2 29.00 7.26 2.24
CA GLU A 2 28.79 6.04 3.05
C GLU A 2 27.94 6.23 4.32
N GLN A 3 28.07 7.35 5.05
CA GLN A 3 27.25 7.61 6.23
C GLN A 3 25.75 7.81 5.90
N LEU A 4 25.45 8.40 4.75
CA LEU A 4 24.07 8.58 4.26
C LEU A 4 23.45 7.25 3.83
N ILE A 5 24.25 6.35 3.25
CA ILE A 5 23.81 5.00 2.88
C ILE A 5 23.57 4.16 4.14
N ARG A 6 24.48 4.18 5.12
CA ARG A 6 24.32 3.45 6.39
C ARG A 6 23.08 3.92 7.18
N SER A 7 22.83 5.22 7.22
CA SER A 7 21.64 5.77 7.88
C SER A 7 20.34 5.59 7.09
N ALA A 8 20.41 5.23 5.80
CA ALA A 8 19.25 4.79 5.02
C ALA A 8 18.94 3.29 5.23
N VAL A 9 19.96 2.47 5.51
CA VAL A 9 19.81 1.03 5.81
C VAL A 9 19.13 0.79 7.15
N ASP A 10 19.38 1.65 8.15
CA ASP A 10 18.74 1.56 9.48
C ASP A 10 17.30 2.13 9.52
N ARG A 11 16.77 2.63 8.39
CA ARG A 11 15.38 3.09 8.36
C ARG A 11 14.46 1.88 8.38
N PRO A 12 13.49 1.80 9.31
CA PRO A 12 12.49 0.76 9.27
C PRO A 12 11.80 0.81 7.91
N SER A 13 11.86 -0.29 7.15
CA SER A 13 11.07 -0.42 5.94
C SER A 13 9.61 -0.53 6.38
N TYR A 14 8.84 0.52 6.15
CA TYR A 14 7.42 0.48 6.41
C TYR A 14 6.78 -0.40 5.33
N THR A 15 6.27 -1.56 5.72
CA THR A 15 5.53 -2.47 4.85
C THR A 15 4.07 -2.52 5.28
N VAL A 16 3.19 -2.77 4.32
CA VAL A 16 1.77 -3.06 4.57
C VAL A 16 1.40 -4.38 3.92
N GLU A 17 0.64 -5.19 4.62
CA GLU A 17 0.06 -6.41 4.08
C GLU A 17 -1.26 -6.07 3.37
N VAL A 18 -1.35 -6.41 2.09
CA VAL A 18 -2.56 -6.26 1.27
C VAL A 18 -3.14 -7.65 1.01
N PHE A 19 -4.40 -7.83 1.39
CA PHE A 19 -5.15 -9.06 1.16
C PHE A 19 -5.84 -9.01 -0.21
N LEU A 20 -5.80 -10.14 -0.91
CA LEU A 20 -6.45 -10.35 -2.19
C LEU A 20 -7.72 -11.20 -2.02
N MET A 21 -8.60 -11.14 -3.03
CA MET A 21 -9.89 -11.85 -3.01
C MET A 21 -9.75 -13.38 -3.04
N ASP A 22 -8.59 -13.89 -3.46
CA ASP A 22 -8.25 -15.33 -3.44
C ASP A 22 -7.73 -15.81 -2.08
N LYS A 23 -7.84 -14.98 -1.03
CA LYS A 23 -7.34 -15.20 0.33
C LYS A 23 -5.81 -15.23 0.45
N THR A 24 -5.09 -14.87 -0.60
CA THR A 24 -3.65 -14.63 -0.50
C THR A 24 -3.39 -13.22 0.00
N SER A 25 -2.16 -12.96 0.44
CA SER A 25 -1.71 -11.63 0.83
C SER A 25 -0.33 -11.33 0.28
N LYS A 26 -0.02 -10.04 0.18
CA LYS A 26 1.26 -9.53 -0.29
C LYS A 26 1.73 -8.40 0.60
N ASN A 27 2.99 -8.47 1.01
CA ASN A 27 3.66 -7.39 1.72
C ASN A 27 4.23 -6.40 0.72
N LEU A 28 3.72 -5.18 0.74
CA LEU A 28 4.15 -4.09 -0.13
C LEU A 28 4.92 -3.06 0.68
N ILE A 29 6.02 -2.58 0.10
CA ILE A 29 6.82 -1.50 0.68
C ILE A 29 6.10 -0.16 0.48
N LEU A 30 5.96 0.61 1.55
CA LEU A 30 5.47 1.98 1.50
C LEU A 30 6.59 2.91 1.00
N THR A 31 6.67 3.07 -0.31
CA THR A 31 7.74 3.83 -1.02
C THR A 31 7.88 5.28 -0.54
N SER A 32 6.80 5.90 -0.08
CA SER A 32 6.78 7.25 0.50
C SER A 32 6.54 7.25 2.02
N GLY A 33 6.78 6.12 2.69
CA GLY A 33 6.51 5.93 4.12
C GLY A 33 5.03 6.18 4.45
N PHE A 34 4.76 6.92 5.53
CA PHE A 34 3.40 7.27 5.98
C PHE A 34 2.58 8.08 4.97
N LYS A 35 3.24 8.75 4.01
CA LYS A 35 2.57 9.54 2.96
C LYS A 35 2.26 8.73 1.71
N THR A 36 2.49 7.42 1.74
CA THR A 36 2.20 6.56 0.58
C THR A 36 0.71 6.58 0.32
N THR A 37 0.33 7.00 -0.90
CA THR A 37 -1.06 7.08 -1.31
C THR A 37 -1.56 5.75 -1.85
N VAL A 38 -2.88 5.60 -1.90
CA VAL A 38 -3.54 4.45 -2.52
C VAL A 38 -3.12 4.30 -3.99
N GLN A 39 -3.02 5.40 -4.73
CA GLN A 39 -2.54 5.38 -6.11
C GLN A 39 -1.15 4.76 -6.23
N GLN A 40 -0.20 5.22 -5.42
CA GLN A 40 1.18 4.75 -5.47
C GLN A 40 1.28 3.26 -5.16
N LEU A 41 0.51 2.80 -4.18
CA LEU A 41 0.48 1.40 -3.79
C LEU A 41 -0.20 0.52 -4.86
N ASN A 42 -1.25 1.03 -5.51
CA ASN A 42 -1.93 0.35 -6.62
C ASN A 42 -1.00 0.20 -7.82
N GLU A 43 -0.30 1.26 -8.21
CA GLU A 43 0.70 1.21 -9.28
C GLU A 43 1.83 0.22 -8.97
N GLN A 44 2.24 0.11 -7.70
CA GLN A 44 3.21 -0.89 -7.27
C GLN A 44 2.66 -2.31 -7.40
N MET A 45 1.42 -2.57 -7.00
CA MET A 45 0.78 -3.87 -7.20
C MET A 45 0.74 -4.25 -8.68
N MET A 46 0.35 -3.33 -9.56
CA MET A 46 0.35 -3.62 -11.01
C MET A 46 1.72 -4.08 -11.50
N LYS A 47 2.81 -3.47 -11.01
CA LYS A 47 4.18 -3.90 -11.34
C LYS A 47 4.52 -5.26 -10.72
N GLU A 48 4.21 -5.48 -9.45
CA GLU A 48 4.55 -6.73 -8.76
C GLU A 48 3.81 -7.96 -9.29
N PHE A 49 2.58 -7.78 -9.76
CA PHE A 49 1.78 -8.84 -10.38
C PHE A 49 1.95 -8.93 -11.90
N ASN A 50 2.85 -8.12 -12.48
CA ASN A 50 3.07 -8.01 -13.92
C ASN A 50 1.76 -7.76 -14.69
N LEU A 51 0.89 -6.93 -14.13
CA LEU A 51 -0.38 -6.54 -14.73
C LEU A 51 -0.20 -5.32 -15.63
N PRO A 52 -0.96 -5.25 -16.73
CA PRO A 52 -0.99 -4.06 -17.59
C PRO A 52 -1.39 -2.80 -16.81
N LYS A 53 -0.76 -1.65 -17.13
CA LYS A 53 -1.03 -0.40 -16.40
C LYS A 53 -2.49 0.05 -16.46
N ASN A 54 -3.20 -0.22 -17.55
CA ASN A 54 -4.63 0.11 -17.68
C ASN A 54 -5.52 -0.64 -16.67
N TYR A 55 -5.00 -1.65 -15.97
CA TYR A 55 -5.75 -2.33 -14.92
C TYR A 55 -5.79 -1.51 -13.62
N SER A 56 -4.98 -0.44 -13.50
CA SER A 56 -5.07 0.51 -12.38
C SER A 56 -6.42 1.22 -12.32
N ASP A 57 -7.16 1.28 -13.43
CA ASP A 57 -8.48 1.89 -13.51
C ASP A 57 -9.60 0.93 -13.04
N ILE A 58 -9.27 -0.36 -12.95
CA ILE A 58 -10.21 -1.44 -12.59
C ILE A 58 -10.01 -1.85 -11.13
N PHE A 59 -8.75 -1.99 -10.71
CA PHE A 59 -8.40 -2.40 -9.35
C PHE A 59 -8.03 -1.20 -8.50
N THR A 60 -8.43 -1.25 -7.22
CA THR A 60 -8.09 -0.26 -6.21
C THR A 60 -8.01 -0.93 -4.84
N LEU A 61 -7.58 -0.19 -3.83
CA LEU A 61 -7.50 -0.66 -2.47
C LEU A 61 -8.80 -0.43 -1.70
N TRP A 62 -9.13 -1.42 -0.89
CA TRP A 62 -10.26 -1.41 0.02
C TRP A 62 -9.73 -1.56 1.43
N ILE A 63 -10.40 -0.89 2.37
CA ILE A 63 -10.21 -1.13 3.80
C ILE A 63 -11.44 -1.84 4.33
N GLY A 64 -11.23 -2.93 5.06
CA GLY A 64 -12.30 -3.83 5.45
C GLY A 64 -12.15 -4.38 6.85
N SER A 65 -13.29 -4.67 7.47
CA SER A 65 -13.46 -5.50 8.66
C SER A 65 -14.45 -6.63 8.33
N LYS A 66 -14.80 -7.44 9.35
CA LYS A 66 -15.76 -8.54 9.20
C LYS A 66 -17.14 -8.11 8.66
N SER A 67 -17.51 -6.84 8.84
CA SER A 67 -18.88 -6.38 8.58
C SER A 67 -18.96 -5.13 7.70
N LEU A 68 -17.82 -4.59 7.27
CA LEU A 68 -17.79 -3.35 6.50
C LEU A 68 -16.57 -3.33 5.59
N GLU A 69 -16.79 -3.02 4.32
CA GLU A 69 -15.75 -2.83 3.31
C GLU A 69 -15.94 -1.46 2.65
N LEU A 70 -14.88 -0.65 2.63
CA LEU A 70 -14.90 0.69 2.08
C LEU A 70 -13.79 0.83 1.04
N GLN A 71 -14.19 1.24 -0.17
CA GLN A 71 -13.23 1.59 -1.21
C GLN A 71 -12.51 2.89 -0.85
N LEU A 72 -11.17 2.87 -0.88
CA LEU A 72 -10.37 4.06 -0.63
C LEU A 72 -10.22 4.90 -1.90
N LYS A 73 -10.17 6.22 -1.73
CA LYS A 73 -9.85 7.16 -2.81
C LYS A 73 -8.36 7.14 -3.11
N LEU A 74 -7.99 7.43 -4.36
CA LEU A 74 -6.61 7.33 -4.86
C LEU A 74 -5.63 8.26 -4.12
N GLU A 75 -6.11 9.44 -3.72
CA GLU A 75 -5.33 10.47 -3.03
C GLU A 75 -5.15 10.23 -1.52
N TYR A 76 -5.83 9.22 -0.95
CA TYR A 76 -5.74 8.96 0.49
C TYR A 76 -4.42 8.29 0.87
N GLU A 77 -3.88 8.67 2.02
CA GLU A 77 -2.71 8.05 2.64
C GLU A 77 -3.09 6.74 3.33
N VAL A 78 -2.45 5.63 2.93
CA VAL A 78 -2.84 4.27 3.35
C VAL A 78 -2.71 4.09 4.86
N VAL A 79 -1.61 4.56 5.45
CA VAL A 79 -1.39 4.38 6.90
C VAL A 79 -2.36 5.21 7.72
N LYS A 80 -2.68 6.42 7.25
CA LYS A 80 -3.68 7.27 7.90
C LYS A 80 -5.06 6.61 7.88
N ALA A 81 -5.45 6.00 6.77
CA ALA A 81 -6.70 5.26 6.67
C ALA A 81 -6.75 4.08 7.66
N LEU A 82 -5.66 3.32 7.77
CA LEU A 82 -5.55 2.22 8.74
C LEU A 82 -5.64 2.70 10.19
N GLN A 83 -4.99 3.81 10.54
CA GLN A 83 -5.07 4.39 11.88
C GLN A 83 -6.50 4.84 12.22
N GLN A 84 -7.18 5.49 11.28
CA GLN A 84 -8.56 5.93 11.46
C GLN A 84 -9.54 4.78 11.63
N TYR A 85 -9.33 3.68 10.91
CA TYR A 85 -10.23 2.52 10.94
C TYR A 85 -10.06 1.63 12.17
N ASN A 86 -8.87 1.63 12.78
CA ASN A 86 -8.59 0.92 14.04
C ASN A 86 -9.05 1.69 15.29
N THR A 87 -9.62 2.89 15.13
CA THR A 87 -10.15 3.72 16.22
C THR A 87 -11.68 3.64 16.20
#